data_AF-A0A1M4PIY9-F1
#
_entry.id   AF-A0A1M4PIY9-F1
#
_cell.length_a   1.000
_cell.length_b   1.000
_cell.length_c   1.000
_cell.angle_alpha   90.00
_cell.angle_beta   90.00
_cell.angle_gamma   90.00
#
_symmetry.space_group_name_H-M   'P 1'
#
loop_
_entity.id
_entity.type
_entity.pdbx_description
1 polymer ?
#
loop_
_entity_poly.entity_id
_entity_poly.type
_entity_poly.pdbx_seq_one_letter_code
_entity_poly.pdbx_strand_id
1 'polypeptide(L)'
;MKTIITEEMRFRQRVVKYAIKHNNNAKAARRYHTSRQQVWRWRKKYDGTIKSLANKSRRPHSHPNQHTQEELGLIRYKHRYHRHEGLAQVYRKLRDAGYTRTYDSMCRQNKENEAK
;
A
#
# COMPACT_ATOMS: atom_id res chain seq x y z
N MET A 1 -13.42 -1.59 1.41
CA MET A 1 -13.83 -2.65 0.45
C MET A 1 -13.87 -4.00 1.16
N LYS A 2 -15.01 -4.70 1.16
CA LYS A 2 -15.04 -6.11 1.59
C LYS A 2 -14.22 -6.92 0.59
N THR A 3 -13.15 -7.57 1.04
CA THR A 3 -12.41 -8.51 0.19
C THR A 3 -13.32 -9.68 -0.14
N ILE A 4 -13.75 -9.79 -1.40
CA ILE A 4 -14.48 -10.95 -1.91
C ILE A 4 -13.57 -12.18 -1.76
N ILE A 5 -14.12 -13.28 -1.25
CA ILE A 5 -13.37 -14.53 -1.11
C ILE A 5 -13.19 -15.12 -2.50
N THR A 6 -11.95 -15.18 -2.98
CA THR A 6 -11.63 -15.77 -4.29
C THR A 6 -11.43 -17.28 -4.19
N GLU A 7 -11.59 -17.99 -5.32
CA GLU A 7 -11.34 -19.43 -5.37
C GLU A 7 -9.87 -19.76 -5.09
N GLU A 8 -8.93 -18.87 -5.45
CA GLU A 8 -7.52 -19.02 -5.10
C GLU A 8 -7.31 -19.07 -3.58
N MET A 9 -8.03 -18.23 -2.81
CA MET A 9 -7.96 -18.24 -1.36
C MET A 9 -8.53 -19.54 -0.77
N ARG A 10 -9.62 -20.06 -1.36
CA ARG A 10 -10.20 -21.36 -0.98
C ARG A 10 -9.23 -22.51 -1.28
N PHE A 11 -8.59 -22.49 -2.45
CA PHE A 11 -7.55 -23.44 -2.81
C PHE A 11 -6.40 -23.43 -1.81
N ARG A 12 -5.82 -22.25 -1.51
CA ARG A 12 -4.75 -22.10 -0.51
C ARG A 12 -5.20 -22.64 0.85
N GLN A 13 -6.46 -22.41 1.25
CA GLN A 13 -6.98 -22.93 2.51
C GLN A 13 -7.04 -24.46 2.51
N ARG A 14 -7.49 -25.10 1.42
CA ARG A 14 -7.48 -26.57 1.28
C ARG A 14 -6.07 -27.14 1.43
N VAL A 15 -5.09 -26.52 0.76
CA VAL A 15 -3.67 -26.90 0.83
C VAL A 15 -3.15 -26.80 2.27
N VAL A 16 -3.39 -25.66 2.94
CA VAL A 16 -2.91 -25.43 4.30
C VAL A 16 -3.58 -26.35 5.31
N LYS A 17 -4.90 -26.55 5.22
CA LYS A 17 -5.62 -27.50 6.09
C LYS A 17 -5.07 -28.92 5.94
N TYR A 18 -4.77 -29.34 4.71
CA TYR A 18 -4.15 -30.65 4.46
C TYR A 18 -2.72 -30.74 5.02
N ALA A 19 -1.92 -29.68 4.84
CA ALA A 19 -0.57 -29.61 5.38
C ALA A 19 -0.54 -29.66 6.92
N ILE A 20 -1.49 -29.00 7.58
CA ILE A 20 -1.67 -29.03 9.04
C ILE A 20 -2.13 -30.42 9.49
N LYS A 21 -3.15 -30.99 8.84
CA LYS A 21 -3.69 -32.33 9.16
C LYS A 21 -2.62 -33.43 9.14
N HIS A 22 -1.70 -33.37 8.18
CA HIS A 22 -0.62 -34.35 8.05
C HIS A 22 0.72 -33.88 8.61
N ASN A 23 0.77 -32.70 9.22
CA ASN A 23 1.98 -31.99 9.65
C ASN A 23 3.15 -32.06 8.64
N ASN A 24 2.87 -32.03 7.34
CA ASN A 24 3.86 -32.25 6.29
C ASN A 24 3.60 -31.39 5.04
N ASN A 25 4.45 -30.38 4.84
CA ASN A 25 4.34 -29.45 3.72
C ASN A 25 4.68 -30.11 2.37
N ALA A 26 5.60 -31.07 2.33
CA ALA A 26 5.98 -31.77 1.10
C ALA A 26 4.88 -32.72 0.61
N LYS A 27 4.15 -33.36 1.54
CA LYS A 27 2.98 -34.18 1.21
C LYS A 27 1.86 -33.34 0.59
N ALA A 28 1.61 -32.15 1.13
CA ALA A 28 0.65 -31.20 0.58
C ALA A 28 1.09 -30.68 -0.81
N ALA A 29 2.35 -30.33 -0.95
CA ALA A 29 2.93 -29.86 -2.20
C ALA A 29 2.75 -30.87 -3.34
N ARG A 30 3.05 -32.15 -3.10
CA ARG A 30 2.85 -33.24 -4.07
C ARG A 30 1.37 -33.43 -4.44
N ARG A 31 0.46 -33.38 -3.47
CA ARG A 31 -0.98 -33.58 -3.70
C ARG A 31 -1.61 -32.46 -4.53
N TYR A 32 -1.19 -31.23 -4.31
CA TYR A 32 -1.82 -30.05 -4.89
C TYR A 32 -0.97 -29.37 -5.98
N HIS A 33 0.04 -30.07 -6.50
CA HIS A 33 0.91 -29.59 -7.58
C HIS A 33 1.46 -28.17 -7.33
N THR A 34 1.99 -27.95 -6.12
CA THR A 34 2.57 -26.67 -5.70
C THR A 34 3.95 -26.90 -5.07
N SER A 35 4.73 -25.85 -4.85
CA SER A 35 6.04 -25.98 -4.23
C SER A 35 5.95 -26.09 -2.71
N ARG A 36 6.82 -26.90 -2.09
CA ARG A 36 6.94 -27.01 -0.61
C ARG A 36 7.10 -25.63 0.04
N GLN A 37 7.86 -24.75 -0.60
CA GLN A 37 8.10 -23.38 -0.11
C GLN A 37 6.83 -22.53 -0.13
N GLN A 38 6.00 -22.64 -1.18
CA GLN A 38 4.70 -21.95 -1.23
C GLN A 38 3.76 -22.44 -0.12
N VAL A 39 3.67 -23.76 0.09
CA VAL A 39 2.88 -24.33 1.19
C VAL A 39 3.34 -23.79 2.54
N TRP A 40 4.66 -23.73 2.78
CA TRP A 40 5.21 -23.17 4.01
C TRP A 40 4.85 -21.68 4.18
N ARG A 41 4.96 -20.87 3.11
CA ARG A 41 4.59 -19.44 3.14
C ARG A 41 3.10 -19.26 3.47
N TRP A 42 2.22 -20.05 2.87
CA TRP A 42 0.78 -20.01 3.15
C TRP A 42 0.47 -20.46 4.57
N ARG A 43 1.10 -21.55 5.05
CA ARG A 43 0.93 -22.04 6.42
C ARG A 43 1.40 -21.01 7.45
N LYS A 44 2.55 -20.36 7.23
CA LYS A 44 3.07 -19.29 8.11
C LYS A 44 2.12 -18.10 8.21
N LYS A 45 1.34 -17.83 7.17
CA LYS A 45 0.38 -16.72 7.09
C LYS A 45 -1.02 -17.09 7.62
N TYR A 46 -1.31 -18.37 7.82
CA TYR A 46 -2.65 -18.84 8.12
C TYR A 46 -2.99 -18.63 9.60
N ASP A 47 -4.00 -17.81 9.87
CA ASP A 47 -4.51 -17.49 11.22
C ASP A 47 -5.81 -18.22 11.54
N GLY A 48 -6.22 -19.18 10.69
CA GLY A 48 -7.50 -19.86 10.75
C GLY A 48 -8.57 -19.29 9.82
N THR A 49 -8.37 -18.08 9.28
CA THR A 49 -9.30 -17.43 8.37
C THR A 49 -8.86 -17.55 6.90
N ILE A 50 -9.84 -17.57 5.98
CA ILE A 50 -9.55 -17.58 4.54
C ILE A 50 -8.90 -16.25 4.10
N LYS A 51 -9.26 -15.15 4.77
CA LYS A 51 -8.79 -13.79 4.46
C LYS A 51 -7.29 -13.62 4.62
N SER A 52 -6.68 -14.32 5.58
CA SER A 52 -5.24 -14.24 5.79
C SER A 52 -4.46 -14.74 4.56
N LEU A 53 -5.03 -15.63 3.77
CA LEU A 53 -4.42 -16.19 2.55
C LEU A 53 -4.55 -15.29 1.32
N ALA A 54 -5.20 -14.13 1.42
CA ALA A 54 -5.31 -13.17 0.31
C ALA A 54 -3.95 -12.62 -0.14
N ASN A 55 -3.77 -12.31 -1.42
CA ASN A 55 -2.58 -11.58 -1.86
C ASN A 55 -2.60 -10.15 -1.29
N LYS A 56 -1.51 -9.73 -0.66
CA LYS A 56 -1.32 -8.34 -0.23
C LYS A 56 -0.73 -7.53 -1.39
N SER A 57 -0.97 -6.22 -1.39
CA SER A 57 -0.32 -5.32 -2.34
C SER A 57 1.20 -5.48 -2.26
N ARG A 58 1.86 -5.52 -3.43
CA ARG A 58 3.32 -5.48 -3.56
C ARG A 58 3.83 -4.07 -3.82
N ARG A 59 2.92 -3.08 -3.95
CA ARG A 59 3.28 -1.69 -4.22
C ARG A 59 3.92 -1.09 -2.96
N PRO A 60 5.05 -0.37 -3.08
CA PRO A 60 5.60 0.36 -1.95
C PRO A 60 4.56 1.35 -1.43
N HIS A 61 4.43 1.41 -0.10
CA HIS A 61 3.50 2.33 0.55
C HIS A 61 4.07 3.75 0.67
N SER A 62 5.40 3.88 0.68
CA SER A 62 6.09 5.14 0.80
C SER A 62 7.44 5.12 0.08
N HIS A 63 8.02 6.30 -0.13
CA HIS A 63 9.36 6.50 -0.64
C HIS A 63 10.07 7.63 0.14
N PRO A 64 11.41 7.66 0.24
CA PRO A 64 12.13 8.60 1.12
C PRO A 64 11.87 10.08 0.80
N ASN A 65 11.59 10.41 -0.45
CA ASN A 65 11.30 11.78 -0.89
C ASN A 65 9.80 12.11 -0.92
N GLN A 66 8.97 11.31 -0.22
CA GLN A 66 7.53 11.55 -0.17
C GLN A 66 7.27 12.73 0.76
N HIS A 67 6.39 13.64 0.34
CA HIS A 67 5.98 14.72 1.21
C HIS A 67 5.36 14.18 2.50
N THR A 68 5.73 14.80 3.61
CA THR A 68 5.11 14.51 4.89
C THR A 68 3.68 15.05 4.93
N GLN A 69 2.87 14.53 5.84
CA GLN A 69 1.50 15.01 6.01
C GLN A 69 1.46 16.50 6.41
N GLU A 70 2.47 16.97 7.15
CA GLU A 70 2.66 18.36 7.54
C GLU A 70 2.96 19.25 6.34
N GLU A 71 3.91 18.85 5.49
CA GLU A 71 4.23 19.55 4.25
C GLU A 71 3.00 19.66 3.35
N LEU A 72 2.24 18.57 3.18
CA LEU A 72 0.99 18.57 2.41
C LEU A 72 -0.08 19.47 3.05
N GLY A 73 -0.16 19.49 4.38
CA GLY A 73 -1.05 20.38 5.12
C GLY A 73 -0.72 21.85 4.88
N LEU A 74 0.57 22.20 4.94
CA LEU A 74 1.05 23.54 4.70
C LEU A 74 0.79 23.99 3.26
N ILE A 75 1.05 23.12 2.28
CA ILE A 75 0.74 23.36 0.86
C ILE A 75 -0.74 23.65 0.69
N ARG A 76 -1.64 22.81 1.23
CA ARG A 76 -3.09 23.01 1.14
C ARG A 76 -3.54 24.32 1.79
N TYR A 77 -2.97 24.66 2.95
CA TYR A 77 -3.30 25.89 3.66
C TYR A 77 -2.89 27.12 2.84
N LYS A 78 -1.64 27.20 2.38
CA LYS A 78 -1.15 28.35 1.59
C LYS A 78 -1.84 28.43 0.22
N HIS A 79 -2.09 27.30 -0.42
CA HIS A 79 -2.82 27.26 -1.68
C HIS A 79 -4.24 27.82 -1.53
N ARG A 80 -4.96 27.46 -0.47
CA ARG A 80 -6.32 27.96 -0.21
C ARG A 80 -6.40 29.49 -0.21
N TYR A 81 -5.46 30.17 0.45
CA TYR A 81 -5.50 31.62 0.62
C TYR A 81 -4.77 32.40 -0.48
N HIS A 82 -3.71 31.85 -1.06
CA HIS A 82 -2.84 32.59 -1.98
C HIS A 82 -2.91 32.11 -3.44
N ARG A 83 -3.77 31.14 -3.79
CA ARG A 83 -3.89 30.64 -5.18
C ARG A 83 -4.27 31.73 -6.19
N HIS A 84 -4.98 32.77 -5.77
CA HIS A 84 -5.48 33.83 -6.64
C HIS A 84 -4.34 34.70 -7.23
N GLU A 85 -3.20 34.76 -6.55
CA GLU A 85 -1.98 35.45 -7.02
C GLU A 85 -1.09 34.54 -7.89
N GLY A 86 -1.44 33.25 -8.02
CA GLY A 86 -0.70 32.25 -8.78
C GLY A 86 0.22 31.34 -7.93
N LEU A 87 0.60 30.20 -8.51
CA LEU A 87 1.38 29.16 -7.82
C LEU A 87 2.76 29.63 -7.35
N ALA A 88 3.40 30.56 -8.08
CA ALA A 88 4.67 31.14 -7.68
C ALA A 88 4.57 31.88 -6.33
N GLN A 89 3.46 32.56 -6.09
CA GLN A 89 3.22 33.25 -4.83
C GLN A 89 2.93 32.27 -3.69
N VAL A 90 2.14 31.23 -3.96
CA VAL A 90 1.91 30.13 -3.00
C VAL A 90 3.25 29.54 -2.55
N TYR A 91 4.16 29.29 -3.50
CA TYR A 91 5.50 28.80 -3.19
C TYR A 91 6.32 29.78 -2.35
N ARG A 92 6.29 31.08 -2.66
CA ARG A 92 6.96 32.11 -1.84
C ARG A 92 6.50 32.03 -0.38
N LYS A 93 5.18 32.01 -0.16
CA LYS A 93 4.58 31.93 1.18
C LYS A 93 4.86 30.59 1.88
N LEU A 94 5.14 29.53 1.12
CA LEU A 94 5.61 28.26 1.66
C LEU A 94 7.06 28.34 2.12
N ARG A 95 7.94 28.96 1.31
CA ARG A 95 9.35 29.20 1.68
C ARG A 95 9.43 30.05 2.96
N ASP A 96 8.62 31.10 3.06
CA ASP A 96 8.54 31.95 4.25
C ASP A 96 8.11 31.15 5.50
N ALA A 97 7.31 30.10 5.32
CA ALA A 97 6.84 29.22 6.38
C ALA A 97 7.75 27.99 6.62
N GLY A 98 8.96 27.97 6.06
CA GLY A 98 9.96 26.93 6.30
C GLY A 98 9.89 25.72 5.36
N TYR A 99 9.10 25.78 4.28
CA TYR A 99 9.08 24.71 3.28
C TYR A 99 10.41 24.64 2.51
N THR A 100 11.03 23.47 2.44
CA THR A 100 12.38 23.31 1.89
C THR A 100 12.40 22.71 0.47
N ARG A 101 11.33 22.05 0.03
CA ARG A 101 11.31 21.35 -1.27
C ARG A 101 11.25 22.33 -2.44
N THR A 102 11.44 21.78 -3.65
CA THR A 102 11.45 22.53 -4.90
C THR A 102 10.05 23.01 -5.31
N TYR A 103 10.02 24.05 -6.14
CA TYR A 103 8.79 24.59 -6.73
C TYR A 103 8.00 23.53 -7.49
N ASP A 104 8.67 22.78 -8.37
CA ASP A 104 8.07 21.71 -9.17
C ASP A 104 7.46 20.60 -8.28
N SER A 105 8.16 20.25 -7.19
CA SER A 105 7.67 19.29 -6.20
C SER A 105 6.36 19.75 -5.54
N MET A 106 6.25 21.03 -5.17
CA MET A 106 4.99 21.63 -4.69
C MET A 106 3.90 21.62 -5.77
N CYS A 107 4.22 22.00 -7.01
CA CYS A 107 3.26 22.06 -8.11
C CYS A 107 2.61 20.70 -8.40
N ARG A 108 3.38 19.59 -8.35
CA ARG A 108 2.82 18.23 -8.50
C ARG A 108 1.78 17.93 -7.42
N GLN A 109 2.05 18.27 -6.17
CA GLN A 109 1.12 18.03 -5.07
C GLN A 109 -0.17 18.86 -5.21
N ASN A 110 -0.11 20.09 -5.72
CA ASN A 110 -1.32 20.88 -5.98
C ASN A 110 -2.21 20.27 -7.07
N LYS A 111 -1.63 19.80 -8.19
CA LYS A 111 -2.38 19.11 -9.25
C LYS A 111 -3.08 17.84 -8.76
N GLU A 112 -2.39 17.06 -7.91
CA GLU A 112 -2.97 15.85 -7.32
C GLU A 112 -4.10 16.13 -6.31
N ASN A 113 -4.11 17.31 -5.69
CA ASN A 113 -5.16 17.74 -4.76
C ASN A 113 -6.41 18.28 -5.47
N GLU A 114 -6.28 18.78 -6.71
CA GLU A 114 -7.43 19.24 -7.51
C GLU A 114 -8.12 18.11 -8.27
N ALA A 115 -7.41 17.01 -8.55
CA ALA A 115 -7.93 15.84 -9.25
C ALA A 115 -8.67 14.83 -8.36
N LYS A 116 -8.80 15.12 -7.06
CA LYS A 116 -9.48 14.28 -6.05
C LYS A 116 -10.75 14.96 -5.55
#